data_AF-A0A662GPR5-F1
#
_entry.id   AF-A0A662GPR5-F1
#
_cell.length_a   1.000
_cell.length_b   1.000
_cell.length_c   1.000
_cell.angle_alpha   90.00
_cell.angle_beta   90.00
_cell.angle_gamma   90.00
#
_symmetry.space_group_name_H-M   'P 1'
#
loop_
_entity.id
_entity.type
_entity.pdbx_description
1 polymer ?
#
loop_
_entity_poly.entity_id
_entity_poly.type
_entity_poly.pdbx_seq_one_letter_code
_entity_poly.pdbx_strand_id
1 'polypeptide(L)'
;MQKRMSAPLFVETFSLAFIAVVAVVLAAFISGRDAFSVIIRASLILISLIALLSIYFGLKRYRRMAGYLEALIKPYAQSIHKLTETRWIIMLREGNMVLDLNLKRGGKNYFLLDLNFYVPRISYSPMNIYAYIEAGQLKMLLESGEKVKKVANKVASLAGALAKSLKAPVLVNTQSGVLNVLGRQFRYQAKISELDVPINGVKTALSYGIRIAKELSFAQFERKN
;
A
#
# COMPACT_ATOMS: atom_id res chain seq x y z
N MET A 1 -11.21 13.85 16.04
CA MET A 1 -10.11 13.73 15.04
C MET A 1 -10.71 13.82 13.64
N GLN A 2 -10.42 14.88 12.88
CA GLN A 2 -10.80 14.96 11.45
C GLN A 2 -10.02 13.91 10.66
N LYS A 3 -10.74 13.04 9.93
CA LYS A 3 -10.15 12.02 9.05
C LYS A 3 -9.53 12.70 7.83
N ARG A 4 -8.20 12.80 7.78
CA ARG A 4 -7.49 13.33 6.61
C ARG A 4 -7.49 12.30 5.47
N MET A 5 -7.98 12.70 4.30
CA MET A 5 -7.90 11.90 3.08
C MET A 5 -6.45 11.89 2.55
N SER A 6 -6.03 10.80 1.91
CA SER A 6 -4.73 10.78 1.23
C SER A 6 -4.79 11.63 -0.05
N ALA A 7 -3.66 12.26 -0.41
CA ALA A 7 -3.54 13.09 -1.60
C ALA A 7 -4.09 12.44 -2.89
N PRO A 8 -3.80 11.16 -3.22
CA PRO A 8 -4.38 10.53 -4.41
C PRO A 8 -5.91 10.35 -4.34
N LEU A 9 -6.46 9.96 -3.18
CA LEU A 9 -7.92 9.86 -2.99
C LEU A 9 -8.59 11.22 -3.11
N PHE A 10 -7.94 12.26 -2.58
CA PHE A 10 -8.42 13.63 -2.63
C PHE A 10 -8.47 14.15 -4.07
N VAL A 11 -7.40 14.00 -4.84
CA VAL A 11 -7.34 14.42 -6.25
C VAL A 11 -8.41 13.71 -7.07
N GLU A 12 -8.57 12.40 -6.93
CA GLU A 12 -9.59 11.65 -7.68
C GLU A 12 -11.02 12.05 -7.32
N THR A 13 -11.30 12.17 -6.02
CA THR A 13 -12.63 12.58 -5.54
C THR A 13 -12.94 14.00 -5.99
N PHE A 14 -11.96 14.89 -5.94
CA PHE A 14 -12.09 16.28 -6.37
C PHE A 14 -12.30 16.38 -7.88
N SER A 15 -11.51 15.67 -8.69
CA SER A 15 -11.67 15.65 -10.15
C SER A 15 -13.02 15.11 -10.58
N LEU A 16 -13.49 14.01 -9.97
CA LEU A 16 -14.82 13.46 -10.28
C LEU A 16 -15.94 14.39 -9.80
N ALA A 17 -15.79 15.03 -8.64
CA ALA A 17 -16.75 16.01 -8.15
C ALA A 17 -16.80 17.24 -9.07
N PHE A 18 -15.65 17.71 -9.54
CA PHE A 18 -15.54 18.80 -10.50
C PHE A 18 -16.23 18.44 -11.81
N ILE A 19 -15.97 17.26 -12.38
CA ILE A 19 -16.66 16.76 -13.58
C ILE A 19 -18.18 16.71 -13.35
N ALA A 20 -18.62 16.19 -12.20
CA ALA A 20 -20.04 16.10 -11.88
C ALA A 20 -20.73 17.48 -11.83
N VAL A 21 -20.08 18.47 -11.21
CA VAL A 21 -20.59 19.84 -11.10
C VAL A 21 -20.59 20.52 -12.47
N VAL A 22 -19.47 20.47 -13.20
CA VAL A 22 -19.35 21.09 -14.53
C VAL A 22 -20.37 20.50 -15.50
N ALA A 23 -20.57 19.18 -15.49
CA ALA A 23 -21.56 18.54 -16.36
C ALA A 23 -22.99 19.01 -16.06
N VAL A 24 -23.36 19.18 -14.79
CA VAL A 24 -24.69 19.72 -14.40
C VAL A 24 -24.84 21.19 -14.80
N VAL A 25 -23.80 21.99 -14.57
CA VAL A 25 -23.79 23.41 -14.95
C VAL A 25 -23.95 23.56 -16.46
N LEU A 26 -23.18 22.82 -17.26
CA LEU A 26 -23.29 22.82 -18.72
C LEU A 26 -24.68 22.36 -19.18
N ALA A 27 -25.26 21.33 -18.55
CA ALA A 27 -26.62 20.88 -18.86
C ALA A 27 -27.68 21.96 -18.59
N ALA A 28 -27.48 22.81 -17.59
CA ALA A 28 -28.37 23.91 -17.25
C ALA A 28 -28.27 25.10 -18.23
N PHE A 29 -27.10 25.33 -18.84
CA PHE A 29 -26.88 26.42 -19.80
C PHE A 29 -27.34 26.10 -21.22
N ILE A 30 -27.55 24.83 -21.56
CA ILE A 30 -28.19 24.47 -22.83
C ILE A 30 -29.64 24.94 -22.75
N SER A 31 -30.07 25.80 -23.68
CA SER A 31 -31.42 26.40 -23.69
C SER A 31 -32.33 25.81 -24.77
N GLY A 32 -31.77 25.18 -25.81
CA GLY A 32 -32.50 24.59 -26.93
C GLY A 32 -33.44 23.44 -26.54
N ARG A 33 -34.65 23.42 -27.10
CA ARG A 33 -35.66 22.35 -26.91
C ARG A 33 -35.65 21.32 -28.06
N ASP A 34 -34.77 21.50 -29.04
CA ASP A 34 -34.57 20.57 -30.13
C ASP A 34 -34.00 19.23 -29.62
N ALA A 35 -34.26 18.16 -30.38
CA ALA A 35 -33.89 16.80 -30.00
C ALA A 35 -32.38 16.67 -29.70
N PHE A 36 -31.53 17.39 -30.43
CA PHE A 36 -30.09 17.38 -30.23
C PHE A 36 -29.69 18.01 -28.89
N SER A 37 -30.22 19.20 -28.56
CA SER A 37 -30.04 19.82 -27.25
C SER A 37 -30.53 18.95 -26.09
N VAL A 38 -31.67 18.26 -26.25
CA VAL A 38 -32.22 17.35 -25.24
C VAL A 38 -31.27 16.16 -25.01
N ILE A 39 -30.73 15.56 -26.08
CA ILE A 39 -29.77 14.45 -26.00
C ILE A 39 -28.50 14.87 -25.27
N ILE A 40 -27.96 16.07 -25.56
CA ILE A 40 -26.74 16.56 -24.89
C ILE A 40 -26.99 16.78 -23.40
N ARG A 41 -28.10 17.43 -23.02
CA ARG A 41 -28.44 17.60 -21.60
C ARG A 41 -28.57 16.27 -20.87
N ALA A 42 -29.29 15.31 -21.45
CA ALA A 42 -29.45 13.98 -20.88
C ALA A 42 -28.09 13.28 -20.71
N SER A 43 -27.20 13.39 -21.69
CA SER A 43 -25.85 12.83 -21.65
C SER A 43 -24.99 13.46 -20.55
N LEU A 44 -25.05 14.78 -20.40
CA LEU A 44 -24.31 15.51 -19.35
C LEU A 44 -24.83 15.15 -17.94
N ILE A 45 -26.15 15.04 -17.76
CA ILE A 45 -26.75 14.57 -16.51
C ILE A 45 -26.29 13.14 -16.20
N LEU A 46 -26.27 12.26 -17.21
CA LEU A 46 -25.80 10.89 -17.07
C LEU A 46 -24.30 10.83 -16.68
N ILE A 47 -23.46 11.65 -17.30
CA ILE A 47 -22.02 11.77 -16.94
C ILE A 47 -21.87 12.20 -15.47
N SER A 48 -22.64 13.19 -15.03
CA SER A 48 -22.63 13.63 -13.64
C SER A 48 -23.05 12.51 -12.68
N LEU A 49 -24.12 11.79 -13.01
CA LEU A 49 -24.60 10.66 -12.23
C LEU A 49 -23.54 9.55 -12.13
N ILE A 50 -22.89 9.20 -13.24
CA ILE A 50 -21.81 8.20 -13.28
C ILE A 50 -20.61 8.66 -12.45
N ALA A 51 -20.24 9.94 -12.49
CA ALA A 51 -19.17 10.49 -11.69
C ALA A 51 -19.48 10.41 -10.19
N LEU A 52 -20.70 10.78 -9.78
CA LEU A 52 -21.16 10.66 -8.38
C LEU A 52 -21.20 9.22 -7.89
N LEU A 53 -21.72 8.29 -8.71
CA LEU A 53 -21.71 6.85 -8.40
C LEU A 53 -20.27 6.34 -8.27
N SER A 54 -19.36 6.77 -9.14
CA SER A 54 -17.95 6.38 -9.09
C SER A 54 -17.26 6.85 -7.81
N ILE A 55 -17.54 8.08 -7.36
CA ILE A 55 -17.07 8.60 -6.06
C ILE A 55 -17.63 7.73 -4.92
N TYR A 56 -18.94 7.48 -4.92
CA TYR A 56 -19.60 6.71 -3.87
C TYR A 56 -19.04 5.29 -3.76
N PHE A 57 -18.94 4.55 -4.88
CA PHE A 57 -18.39 3.19 -4.90
C PHE A 57 -16.89 3.16 -4.57
N GLY A 58 -16.12 4.15 -5.04
CA GLY A 58 -14.71 4.30 -4.69
C GLY A 58 -14.52 4.43 -3.17
N LEU A 59 -15.19 5.42 -2.55
CA LEU A 59 -15.12 5.65 -1.11
C LEU A 59 -15.62 4.44 -0.30
N LYS A 60 -16.71 3.79 -0.73
CA LYS A 60 -17.23 2.59 -0.08
C LYS A 60 -16.23 1.44 -0.11
N ARG A 61 -15.55 1.23 -1.24
CA ARG A 61 -14.50 0.20 -1.39
C ARG A 61 -13.31 0.49 -0.48
N TYR A 62 -12.84 1.73 -0.41
CA TYR A 62 -11.75 2.12 0.50
C TYR A 62 -12.10 1.93 1.97
N ARG A 63 -13.29 2.36 2.40
CA ARG A 63 -13.72 2.19 3.79
C ARG A 63 -13.79 0.73 4.21
N ARG A 64 -14.32 -0.14 3.33
CA ARG A 64 -14.33 -1.60 3.58
C ARG A 64 -12.93 -2.17 3.69
N MET A 65 -12.03 -1.78 2.78
CA MET A 65 -10.65 -2.25 2.81
C MET A 65 -9.89 -1.75 4.05
N ALA A 66 -10.11 -0.50 4.46
CA ALA A 66 -9.53 0.05 5.68
C ALA A 66 -9.93 -0.75 6.92
N GLY A 67 -11.22 -1.09 7.07
CA GLY A 67 -11.70 -1.92 8.18
C GLY A 67 -11.14 -3.34 8.13
N TYR A 68 -11.05 -3.93 6.94
CA TYR A 68 -10.45 -5.26 6.75
C TYR A 68 -8.95 -5.27 7.12
N LEU A 69 -8.19 -4.28 6.65
CA LEU A 69 -6.79 -4.08 6.99
C LEU A 69 -6.60 -3.92 8.50
N GLU A 70 -7.40 -3.08 9.13
CA GLU A 70 -7.32 -2.87 10.58
C GLU A 70 -7.53 -4.17 11.36
N ALA A 71 -8.52 -4.97 10.95
CA ALA A 71 -8.77 -6.29 11.54
C ALA A 71 -7.60 -7.27 11.31
N LEU A 72 -6.95 -7.24 10.14
CA LEU A 72 -5.79 -8.07 9.83
C LEU A 72 -4.52 -7.64 10.59
N ILE A 73 -4.35 -6.35 10.84
CA ILE A 73 -3.17 -5.78 11.48
C ILE A 73 -3.25 -5.91 13.00
N LYS A 74 -4.45 -5.79 13.57
CA LYS A 74 -4.68 -5.80 15.03
C LYS A 74 -3.98 -6.94 15.80
N PRO A 75 -3.91 -8.19 15.31
CA PRO A 75 -3.17 -9.26 15.98
C PRO A 75 -1.65 -9.01 16.08
N TYR A 76 -1.07 -8.31 15.09
CA TYR A 76 0.37 -8.03 15.01
C TYR A 76 0.76 -6.70 15.69
N ALA A 77 -0.21 -5.84 15.98
CA ALA A 77 0.02 -4.49 16.46
C ALA A 77 0.02 -4.39 18.00
N GLN A 78 1.01 -3.70 18.54
CA GLN A 78 1.02 -3.17 19.90
C GLN A 78 0.22 -1.87 19.96
N SER A 79 0.45 -0.97 18.99
CA SER A 79 -0.34 0.25 18.80
C SER A 79 -0.54 0.52 17.31
N ILE A 80 -1.66 1.14 16.98
CA ILE A 80 -2.03 1.53 15.62
C ILE A 80 -2.32 3.03 15.63
N HIS A 81 -1.57 3.78 14.83
CA HIS A 81 -1.76 5.20 14.62
C HIS A 81 -2.19 5.44 13.17
N LYS A 82 -3.48 5.69 12.97
CA LYS A 82 -4.03 6.02 11.66
C LYS A 82 -3.68 7.47 11.31
N LEU A 83 -2.84 7.67 10.29
CA LEU A 83 -2.45 9.00 9.81
C LEU A 83 -3.49 9.56 8.83
N THR A 84 -3.93 8.72 7.90
CA THR A 84 -4.95 9.03 6.89
C THR A 84 -5.86 7.81 6.68
N GLU A 85 -6.88 7.95 5.84
CA GLU A 85 -7.72 6.81 5.44
C GLU A 85 -6.97 5.68 4.71
N THR A 86 -5.75 5.94 4.24
CA THR A 86 -4.96 4.96 3.50
C THR A 86 -3.54 4.78 4.03
N ARG A 87 -3.16 5.42 5.14
CA ARG A 87 -1.83 5.30 5.72
C ARG A 87 -1.89 5.11 7.23
N TRP A 88 -1.14 4.12 7.71
CA TRP A 88 -1.08 3.74 9.11
C TRP A 88 0.37 3.58 9.55
N ILE A 89 0.68 4.09 10.73
CA ILE A 89 1.90 3.76 11.46
C ILE A 89 1.53 2.74 12.54
N ILE A 90 2.17 1.59 12.51
CA ILE A 90 1.84 0.45 13.37
C ILE A 90 3.10 0.07 14.14
N MET A 91 3.05 0.13 15.47
CA MET A 91 4.07 -0.51 16.29
C MET A 91 3.77 -1.99 16.36
N LEU A 92 4.69 -2.83 15.91
CA LEU A 92 4.51 -4.27 15.93
C LEU A 92 4.82 -4.82 17.33
N ARG A 93 4.03 -5.80 17.79
CA ARG A 93 4.26 -6.47 19.10
C ARG A 93 5.62 -7.15 19.17
N GLU A 94 6.12 -7.61 18.02
CA GLU A 94 7.35 -8.38 17.93
C GLU A 94 8.47 -7.52 17.33
N GLY A 95 9.63 -7.49 18.00
CA GLY A 95 10.89 -7.01 17.43
C GLY A 95 11.17 -5.50 17.50
N ASN A 96 10.40 -4.72 18.29
CA ASN A 96 10.53 -3.26 18.34
C ASN A 96 10.55 -2.63 16.94
N MET A 97 9.72 -3.11 16.02
CA MET A 97 9.65 -2.62 14.65
C MET A 97 8.42 -1.72 14.47
N VAL A 98 8.52 -0.79 13.53
CA VAL A 98 7.40 0.04 13.09
C VAL A 98 7.09 -0.27 11.65
N LEU A 99 5.83 -0.55 11.35
CA LEU A 99 5.33 -0.66 9.98
C LEU A 99 4.61 0.64 9.59
N ASP A 100 5.14 1.35 8.60
CA ASP A 100 4.42 2.38 7.85
C ASP A 100 3.76 1.71 6.65
N LEU A 101 2.47 1.41 6.82
CA LEU A 101 1.64 0.77 5.82
C LEU A 101 0.92 1.85 5.03
N ASN A 102 1.09 1.84 3.71
CA ASN A 102 0.38 2.75 2.82
C ASN A 102 -0.39 1.94 1.76
N LEU A 103 -1.70 2.12 1.77
CA LEU A 103 -2.61 1.60 0.78
C LEU A 103 -2.75 2.65 -0.33
N LYS A 104 -2.44 2.26 -1.55
CA LYS A 104 -2.62 3.08 -2.74
C LYS A 104 -3.71 2.46 -3.62
N ARG A 105 -4.33 3.32 -4.45
CA ARG A 105 -5.27 2.83 -5.46
C ARG A 105 -4.53 1.91 -6.41
N GLY A 106 -4.96 0.65 -6.47
CA GLY A 106 -4.73 -0.21 -7.62
C GLY A 106 -5.93 -0.12 -8.57
N GLY A 107 -5.92 -0.92 -9.63
CA GLY A 107 -7.02 -1.00 -10.58
C GLY A 107 -8.27 -1.64 -9.97
N LYS A 108 -9.18 -2.11 -10.84
CA LYS A 108 -10.53 -2.52 -10.45
C LYS A 108 -10.55 -3.61 -9.37
N ASN A 109 -9.54 -4.49 -9.32
CA ASN A 109 -9.51 -5.67 -8.43
C ASN A 109 -8.31 -5.75 -7.47
N TYR A 110 -7.38 -4.79 -7.56
CA TYR A 110 -6.15 -4.81 -6.78
C TYR A 110 -5.98 -3.51 -5.99
N PHE A 111 -5.15 -3.58 -4.97
CA PHE A 111 -4.60 -2.42 -4.28
C PHE A 111 -3.09 -2.50 -4.35
N LEU A 112 -2.46 -1.34 -4.44
CA LEU A 112 -1.03 -1.24 -4.27
C LEU A 112 -0.76 -1.12 -2.78
N LEU A 113 -0.03 -2.09 -2.23
CA LEU A 113 0.30 -2.12 -0.81
C LEU A 113 1.80 -1.86 -0.63
N ASP A 114 2.14 -0.69 -0.11
CA ASP A 114 3.50 -0.39 0.31
C ASP A 114 3.65 -0.75 1.79
N LEU A 115 4.59 -1.64 2.07
CA LEU A 115 4.94 -2.06 3.42
C LEU A 115 6.36 -1.55 3.72
N ASN A 116 6.45 -0.49 4.51
CA ASN A 116 7.74 0.06 4.94
C ASN A 116 7.99 -0.33 6.39
N PHE A 117 8.92 -1.24 6.61
CA PHE A 117 9.33 -1.66 7.94
C PHE A 117 10.54 -0.85 8.39
N TYR A 118 10.37 -0.13 9.49
CA TYR A 118 11.44 0.55 10.19
C TYR A 118 11.93 -0.35 11.32
N VAL A 119 13.20 -0.69 11.25
CA VAL A 119 13.84 -1.64 12.18
C VAL A 119 14.88 -0.90 13.03
N PRO A 120 15.08 -1.29 14.31
CA PRO A 120 16.03 -0.59 15.19
C PRO A 120 17.47 -0.60 14.66
N ARG A 121 17.86 -1.70 14.00
CA ARG A 121 19.19 -1.89 13.43
C ARG A 121 19.08 -2.80 12.22
N ILE A 122 19.82 -2.50 11.16
CA ILE A 122 20.15 -3.48 10.12
C ILE A 122 21.60 -3.88 10.36
N SER A 123 21.84 -5.18 10.53
CA SER A 123 23.17 -5.72 10.80
C SER A 123 24.06 -5.77 9.55
N TYR A 124 23.62 -5.19 8.42
CA TYR A 124 24.05 -5.52 7.07
C TYR A 124 24.08 -4.30 6.13
N SER A 125 24.85 -4.41 5.04
CA SER A 125 24.92 -3.43 3.95
C SER A 125 23.56 -3.25 3.23
N PRO A 126 23.40 -2.18 2.43
CA PRO A 126 22.27 -2.04 1.52
C PRO A 126 22.09 -3.29 0.66
N MET A 127 20.83 -3.69 0.50
CA MET A 127 20.42 -4.91 -0.19
C MET A 127 19.20 -4.61 -1.05
N ASN A 128 19.29 -4.96 -2.32
CA ASN A 128 18.16 -4.92 -3.24
C ASN A 128 17.84 -6.35 -3.69
N ILE A 129 16.60 -6.77 -3.47
CA ILE A 129 16.06 -8.04 -3.97
C ILE A 129 14.87 -7.73 -4.83
N TYR A 130 14.92 -8.16 -6.08
CA TYR A 130 13.79 -8.09 -6.98
C TYR A 130 13.38 -9.50 -7.39
N ALA A 131 12.17 -9.91 -7.00
CA ALA A 131 11.62 -11.22 -7.28
C ALA A 131 10.37 -11.09 -8.17
N TYR A 132 10.33 -11.82 -9.29
CA TYR A 132 9.25 -11.71 -10.27
C TYR A 132 9.03 -13.03 -11.01
N ILE A 133 7.88 -13.18 -11.68
CA ILE A 133 7.54 -14.36 -12.46
C ILE A 133 7.66 -14.00 -13.95
N GLU A 134 8.49 -14.73 -14.68
CA GLU A 134 8.68 -14.57 -16.12
C GLU A 134 8.54 -15.94 -16.78
N ALA A 135 7.68 -16.05 -17.80
CA ALA A 135 7.38 -17.33 -18.47
C ALA A 135 6.99 -18.48 -17.49
N GLY A 136 6.28 -18.15 -16.41
CA GLY A 136 5.86 -19.12 -15.38
C GLY A 136 6.97 -19.54 -14.40
N GLN A 137 8.18 -19.02 -14.54
CA GLN A 137 9.32 -19.32 -13.66
C GLN A 137 9.61 -18.13 -12.73
N LEU A 138 9.97 -18.42 -11.47
CA LEU A 138 10.44 -17.40 -10.54
C LEU A 138 11.87 -16.99 -10.91
N LYS A 139 12.05 -15.73 -11.25
CA LYS A 139 13.35 -15.09 -11.40
C LYS A 139 13.62 -14.17 -10.20
N MET A 140 14.88 -14.09 -9.81
CA MET A 140 15.33 -13.23 -8.71
C MET A 140 16.63 -12.53 -9.11
N LEU A 141 16.68 -11.23 -8.86
CA LEU A 141 17.89 -10.42 -8.92
C LEU A 141 18.27 -10.03 -7.50
N LEU A 142 19.51 -10.34 -7.12
CA LEU A 142 20.04 -10.05 -5.79
C LEU A 142 21.29 -9.18 -5.95
N GLU A 143 21.20 -7.97 -5.43
CA GLU A 143 22.35 -7.11 -5.22
C GLU A 143 22.62 -7.04 -3.71
N SER A 144 23.70 -7.66 -3.27
CA SER A 144 24.10 -7.67 -1.85
C SER A 144 25.62 -7.68 -1.72
N GLY A 145 26.16 -6.98 -0.71
CA GLY A 145 27.58 -7.06 -0.38
C GLY A 145 27.99 -8.45 0.11
N GLU A 146 29.21 -8.90 -0.25
CA GLU A 146 29.71 -10.28 -0.06
C GLU A 146 29.59 -10.87 1.36
N LYS A 147 29.53 -10.04 2.41
CA LYS A 147 29.58 -10.46 3.82
C LYS A 147 28.28 -11.07 4.38
N VAL A 148 27.21 -11.21 3.58
CA VAL A 148 25.86 -11.52 4.13
C VAL A 148 25.04 -12.54 3.34
N LYS A 149 25.69 -13.54 2.73
CA LYS A 149 24.99 -14.54 1.89
C LYS A 149 23.83 -15.25 2.62
N LYS A 150 23.95 -15.59 3.91
CA LYS A 150 22.91 -16.37 4.62
C LYS A 150 21.59 -15.62 4.82
N VAL A 151 21.63 -14.38 5.33
CA VAL A 151 20.42 -13.57 5.50
C VAL A 151 19.87 -13.11 4.16
N ALA A 152 20.74 -12.69 3.24
CA ALA A 152 20.34 -12.34 1.88
C ALA A 152 19.56 -13.48 1.19
N ASN A 153 20.07 -14.71 1.28
CA ASN A 153 19.40 -15.89 0.71
C ASN A 153 18.04 -16.17 1.38
N LYS A 154 17.94 -15.97 2.70
CA LYS A 154 16.68 -16.19 3.44
C LYS A 154 15.64 -15.13 3.10
N VAL A 155 16.04 -13.86 3.04
CA VAL A 155 15.17 -12.76 2.61
C VAL A 155 14.77 -12.93 1.14
N ALA A 156 15.69 -13.36 0.27
CA ALA A 156 15.39 -13.69 -1.13
C ALA A 156 14.36 -14.82 -1.26
N SER A 157 14.52 -15.88 -0.48
CA SER A 157 13.56 -17.00 -0.43
C SER A 157 12.16 -16.53 -0.02
N LEU A 158 12.07 -15.68 1.01
CA LEU A 158 10.80 -15.10 1.45
C LEU A 158 10.19 -14.16 0.40
N ALA A 159 10.99 -13.33 -0.25
CA ALA A 159 10.56 -12.45 -1.34
C ALA A 159 10.03 -13.25 -2.54
N GLY A 160 10.73 -14.32 -2.94
CA GLY A 160 10.28 -15.22 -4.00
C GLY A 160 9.01 -15.97 -3.66
N ALA A 161 8.85 -16.42 -2.41
CA ALA A 161 7.62 -17.05 -1.94
C ALA A 161 6.44 -16.06 -1.93
N LEU A 162 6.68 -14.82 -1.53
CA LEU A 162 5.70 -13.74 -1.59
C LEU A 162 5.30 -13.45 -3.05
N ALA A 163 6.27 -13.32 -3.97
CA ALA A 163 6.02 -13.06 -5.39
C ALA A 163 5.17 -14.17 -6.02
N LYS A 164 5.50 -15.44 -5.73
CA LYS A 164 4.69 -16.60 -6.15
C LYS A 164 3.27 -16.56 -5.60
N SER A 165 3.12 -16.26 -4.31
CA SER A 165 1.82 -16.28 -3.63
C SER A 165 0.89 -15.19 -4.14
N LEU A 166 1.44 -14.01 -4.48
CA LEU A 166 0.68 -12.88 -5.00
C LEU A 166 0.58 -12.87 -6.52
N LYS A 167 1.39 -13.68 -7.22
CA LYS A 167 1.58 -13.61 -8.68
C LYS A 167 1.95 -12.18 -9.15
N ALA A 168 2.77 -11.51 -8.36
CA ALA A 168 3.15 -10.12 -8.54
C ALA A 168 4.66 -9.95 -8.29
N PRO A 169 5.31 -8.96 -8.93
CA PRO A 169 6.68 -8.60 -8.60
C PRO A 169 6.78 -8.12 -7.14
N VAL A 170 7.93 -8.39 -6.53
CA VAL A 170 8.24 -7.98 -5.16
C VAL A 170 9.62 -7.33 -5.17
N LEU A 171 9.67 -6.06 -4.81
CA LEU A 171 10.92 -5.35 -4.54
C LEU A 171 11.12 -5.25 -3.04
N VAL A 172 12.22 -5.80 -2.54
CA VAL A 172 12.72 -5.59 -1.17
C VAL A 172 13.97 -4.74 -1.26
N ASN A 173 13.96 -3.57 -0.63
CA ASN A 173 15.09 -2.66 -0.61
C ASN A 173 15.42 -2.28 0.84
N THR A 174 16.69 -2.36 1.23
CA THR A 174 17.16 -1.82 2.51
C THR A 174 17.87 -0.48 2.32
N GLN A 175 17.38 0.54 3.01
CA GLN A 175 17.91 1.90 2.95
C GLN A 175 18.17 2.44 4.36
N SER A 176 19.10 3.38 4.46
CA SER A 176 19.14 4.28 5.60
C SER A 176 17.92 5.21 5.55
N GLY A 177 17.19 5.31 6.64
CA GLY A 177 15.95 6.08 6.68
C GLY A 177 15.59 6.41 8.11
N VAL A 178 15.28 7.69 8.40
CA VAL A 178 14.98 8.15 9.75
C VAL A 178 13.48 8.30 9.95
N LEU A 179 12.90 7.50 10.84
CA LEU A 179 11.54 7.69 11.33
C LEU A 179 11.55 7.95 12.83
N ASN A 180 10.94 9.05 13.22
CA ASN A 180 10.67 9.39 14.61
C ASN A 180 9.23 9.00 14.96
N VAL A 181 9.05 8.02 15.84
CA VAL A 181 7.72 7.64 16.35
C VAL A 181 7.78 7.58 17.86
N LEU A 182 6.94 8.38 18.53
CA LEU A 182 6.84 8.44 20.00
C LEU A 182 8.22 8.61 20.70
N GLY A 183 9.06 9.50 20.17
CA GLY A 183 10.39 9.78 20.73
C GLY A 183 11.48 8.74 20.43
N ARG A 184 11.18 7.69 19.66
CA ARG A 184 12.16 6.69 19.21
C ARG A 184 12.60 6.95 17.77
N GLN A 185 13.91 6.92 17.52
CA GLN A 185 14.52 7.01 16.19
C GLN A 185 14.76 5.61 15.61
N PHE A 186 14.15 5.35 14.46
CA PHE A 186 14.50 4.22 13.60
C PHE A 186 15.33 4.77 12.45
N ARG A 187 16.54 4.24 12.25
CA ARG A 187 17.49 4.77 11.23
C ARG A 187 17.62 3.87 10.00
N TYR A 188 16.88 2.77 9.98
CA TYR A 188 16.96 1.76 8.94
C TYR A 188 15.57 1.37 8.46
N GLN A 189 15.43 1.24 7.15
CA GLN A 189 14.17 0.95 6.47
C GLN A 189 14.34 -0.28 5.58
N ALA A 190 13.44 -1.25 5.74
CA ALA A 190 13.17 -2.32 4.78
C ALA A 190 11.87 -1.97 4.05
N LYS A 191 12.01 -1.51 2.81
CA LYS A 191 10.91 -1.16 1.94
C LYS A 191 10.52 -2.36 1.09
N ILE A 192 9.28 -2.81 1.23
CA ILE A 192 8.66 -3.80 0.37
C ILE A 192 7.61 -3.07 -0.46
N SER A 193 7.88 -2.93 -1.76
CA SER A 193 7.07 -2.10 -2.66
C SER A 193 6.68 -2.84 -3.93
N GLU A 194 5.73 -2.22 -4.65
CA GLU A 194 5.20 -2.71 -5.93
C GLU A 194 4.38 -4.00 -5.80
N LEU A 195 3.84 -4.24 -4.60
CA LEU A 195 2.92 -5.34 -4.39
C LEU A 195 1.57 -4.97 -5.02
N ASP A 196 1.32 -5.48 -6.22
CA ASP A 196 -0.03 -5.59 -6.76
C ASP A 196 -0.77 -6.67 -5.97
N VAL A 197 -1.46 -6.25 -4.92
CA VAL A 197 -2.10 -7.17 -3.98
C VAL A 197 -3.59 -7.27 -4.33
N PRO A 198 -4.07 -8.44 -4.78
CA PRO A 198 -5.51 -8.69 -4.80
C PRO A 198 -6.04 -8.65 -3.37
N ILE A 199 -7.30 -8.27 -3.17
CA ILE A 199 -7.87 -8.04 -1.83
C ILE A 199 -7.63 -9.21 -0.86
N ASN A 200 -7.70 -10.45 -1.36
CA ASN A 200 -7.46 -11.69 -0.61
C ASN A 200 -5.97 -11.96 -0.32
N GLY A 201 -5.04 -11.32 -1.03
CA GLY A 201 -3.60 -11.44 -0.86
C GLY A 201 -3.02 -10.55 0.24
N VAL A 202 -3.80 -9.63 0.81
CA VAL A 202 -3.31 -8.64 1.78
C VAL A 202 -2.78 -9.28 3.07
N LYS A 203 -3.46 -10.31 3.58
CA LYS A 203 -2.98 -11.09 4.73
C LYS A 203 -1.63 -11.75 4.43
N THR A 204 -1.48 -12.30 3.23
CA THR A 204 -0.24 -12.93 2.77
C THR A 204 0.89 -11.91 2.70
N ALA A 205 0.64 -10.76 2.08
CA ALA A 205 1.60 -9.66 1.99
C ALA A 205 2.09 -9.20 3.38
N LEU A 206 1.16 -8.98 4.32
CA LEU A 206 1.48 -8.57 5.68
C LEU A 206 2.32 -9.63 6.41
N SER A 207 1.92 -10.90 6.33
CA SER A 207 2.61 -12.01 6.99
C SER A 207 4.05 -12.20 6.49
N TYR A 208 4.26 -12.23 5.17
CA TYR A 208 5.59 -12.32 4.59
C TYR A 208 6.43 -11.07 4.86
N GLY A 209 5.82 -9.88 4.79
CA GLY A 209 6.50 -8.62 5.08
C GLY A 209 7.04 -8.57 6.50
N ILE A 210 6.24 -8.98 7.50
CA ILE A 210 6.69 -9.07 8.89
C ILE A 210 7.84 -10.07 9.03
N ARG A 211 7.77 -11.24 8.37
CA ARG A 211 8.86 -12.23 8.38
C ARG A 211 10.14 -11.66 7.79
N ILE A 212 10.07 -11.01 6.63
CA ILE A 212 11.20 -10.33 5.98
C ILE A 212 11.82 -9.30 6.92
N ALA A 213 11.00 -8.45 7.54
CA ALA A 213 11.47 -7.43 8.48
C ALA A 213 12.17 -8.04 9.70
N LYS A 214 11.64 -9.14 10.25
CA LYS A 214 12.30 -9.88 11.34
C LYS A 214 13.67 -10.40 10.95
N GLU A 215 13.79 -11.02 9.77
CA GLU A 215 15.08 -11.52 9.26
C GLU A 215 16.06 -10.37 9.01
N LEU A 216 15.59 -9.17 8.67
CA LEU A 216 16.46 -8.00 8.49
C LEU A 216 16.86 -7.35 9.83
N SER A 217 16.05 -7.53 10.86
CA SER A 217 16.21 -6.92 12.19
C SER A 217 17.13 -7.69 13.16
N PHE A 218 17.83 -8.74 12.73
CA PHE A 218 18.64 -9.64 13.60
C PHE A 218 19.44 -8.91 14.71
N ALA A 219 18.84 -8.81 15.91
CA ALA A 219 19.45 -8.65 17.25
C ALA A 219 18.41 -8.23 18.33
N GLN A 220 17.31 -8.97 18.52
CA GLN A 220 16.53 -8.87 19.78
C GLN A 220 16.26 -10.19 20.49
N PHE A 221 16.30 -11.34 19.82
CA PHE A 221 15.96 -12.62 20.48
C PHE A 221 17.16 -13.48 20.91
N GLU A 222 18.39 -13.19 20.46
CA GLU A 222 19.58 -13.92 20.91
C GLU A 222 20.28 -13.30 22.14
N ARG A 223 19.60 -12.41 22.88
CA ARG A 223 20.13 -11.82 24.14
C ARG A 223 19.45 -12.31 25.41
N LYS A 224 18.80 -13.47 25.36
CA LYS A 224 18.43 -14.25 26.54
C LYS A 224 18.56 -15.73 26.22
N ASN A 225 19.78 -16.23 26.23
CA ASN A 225 20.20 -17.56 26.67
C ASN A 225 21.72 -17.56 26.75
#